data_AF-A0A0S8BG74-F1
#
_entry.id   AF-A0A0S8BG74-F1
#
_cell.length_a   1.000
_cell.length_b   1.000
_cell.length_c   1.000
_cell.angle_alpha   90.00
_cell.angle_beta   90.00
_cell.angle_gamma   90.00
#
_symmetry.space_group_name_H-M   'P 1'
#
loop_
_entity.id
_entity.type
_entity.pdbx_description
1 polymer ?
#
loop_
_entity_poly.entity_id
_entity_poly.type
_entity_poly.pdbx_seq_one_letter_code
_entity_poly.pdbx_strand_id
1 'polypeptide(L)' 'AVNGFAYPRGLCDQRVIAAVSDAGYRYAVGTERGLNQGKGNPLLIERMGAPDTGVADLKRCIADIARSGKPGSATEVPSS' A
#
# COMPACT_ATOMS: atom_id res chain seq x y z
N ALA A 1 9.07 14.94 -13.20
CA ALA A 1 7.66 14.65 -12.84
C ALA A 1 7.64 13.87 -11.53
N VAL A 2 6.59 14.03 -10.72
CA VAL A 2 6.39 13.24 -9.48
C VAL A 2 5.74 11.92 -9.86
N ASN A 3 6.31 10.80 -9.41
CA ASN A 3 5.90 9.46 -9.86
C ASN A 3 4.98 8.73 -8.87
N GLY A 4 4.90 9.20 -7.62
CA GLY A 4 4.21 8.53 -6.52
C GLY A 4 3.15 9.39 -5.88
N PHE A 5 2.09 8.76 -5.40
CA PHE A 5 1.01 9.38 -4.65
C PHE A 5 0.84 8.73 -3.27
N ALA A 6 0.39 9.48 -2.27
CA ALA A 6 0.05 8.93 -0.96
C ALA A 6 -1.39 9.34 -0.62
N TYR A 7 -2.28 8.35 -0.47
CA TYR A 7 -3.67 8.65 -0.15
C TYR A 7 -3.75 9.28 1.25
N PRO A 8 -4.34 10.49 1.38
CA PRO A 8 -4.52 11.11 2.68
C PRO A 8 -5.32 10.20 3.61
N ARG A 9 -4.78 9.94 4.80
CA ARG A 9 -5.33 8.98 5.78
C ARG A 9 -5.51 7.55 5.23
N GLY A 10 -4.90 7.22 4.09
CA GLY A 10 -5.03 5.94 3.40
C GLY A 10 -6.39 5.66 2.77
N LEU A 11 -7.29 6.65 2.72
CA LEU A 11 -8.63 6.47 2.19
C LEU A 11 -8.61 6.60 0.67
N CYS A 12 -9.13 5.59 -0.02
CA CYS A 12 -9.35 5.63 -1.46
C CYS A 12 -10.56 4.75 -1.83
N ASP A 13 -11.20 5.12 -2.93
CA ASP A 13 -12.15 4.27 -3.64
C ASP A 13 -11.72 4.17 -5.11
N GLN A 14 -12.47 3.42 -5.92
CA GLN A 14 -12.16 3.24 -7.34
C GLN A 14 -12.09 4.56 -8.12
N ARG A 15 -12.87 5.58 -7.74
CA ARG A 15 -12.87 6.89 -8.43
C ARG A 15 -11.57 7.63 -8.14
N VAL A 16 -11.10 7.60 -6.89
CA VAL A 16 -9.83 8.23 -6.51
C VAL A 16 -8.66 7.50 -7.17
N ILE A 17 -8.68 6.17 -7.22
CA ILE A 17 -7.64 5.37 -7.88
C ILE A 17 -7.55 5.72 -9.37
N ALA A 18 -8.70 5.81 -10.06
CA ALA A 18 -8.76 6.22 -11.46
C ALA A 18 -8.18 7.63 -11.67
N ALA A 19 -8.57 8.60 -10.84
CA ALA A 19 -8.04 9.97 -10.92
C ALA A 19 -6.51 10.03 -10.70
N VAL A 20 -5.96 9.21 -9.80
CA VAL A 20 -4.51 9.10 -9.58
C VAL A 20 -3.81 8.50 -10.80
N SER A 21 -4.41 7.48 -11.43
CA SER A 21 -3.90 6.91 -12.68
C SER A 21 -3.91 7.92 -13.82
N ASP A 22 -5.03 8.63 -14.01
CA ASP A 22 -5.21 9.63 -15.07
C ASP A 22 -4.27 10.83 -14.92
N ALA A 23 -3.95 11.19 -13.67
CA ALA A 23 -2.94 12.21 -13.36
C ALA A 23 -1.50 11.77 -13.67
N GLY A 24 -1.29 10.52 -14.09
CA GLY A 24 0.00 9.99 -14.53
C GLY A 24 0.90 9.46 -13.41
N TYR A 25 0.37 9.24 -12.20
CA TYR A 25 1.13 8.60 -11.12
C TYR A 25 1.35 7.12 -11.43
N ARG A 26 2.55 6.62 -11.13
CA ARG A 26 2.95 5.24 -11.42
C ARG A 26 2.73 4.30 -10.26
N TYR A 27 2.66 4.85 -9.04
CA TYR A 27 2.37 4.09 -7.84
C TYR A 27 1.68 4.97 -6.79
N ALA A 28 0.95 4.34 -5.88
CA ALA A 28 0.30 5.01 -4.76
C ALA A 28 0.29 4.14 -3.50
N VAL A 29 0.44 4.79 -2.35
CA VAL A 29 0.50 4.13 -1.03
C VAL A 29 -0.74 4.41 -0.18
N GLY A 30 -1.33 3.36 0.40
CA GLY A 30 -2.46 3.43 1.34
C GLY A 30 -2.02 3.40 2.81
N THR A 31 -2.92 3.08 3.73
CA THR A 31 -2.57 2.77 5.15
C THR A 31 -2.83 1.32 5.51
N GLU A 32 -3.29 0.51 4.55
CA GLU A 32 -3.46 -0.93 4.75
C GLU A 32 -2.14 -1.57 5.16
N ARG A 33 -2.20 -2.38 6.22
CA ARG A 33 -1.03 -3.01 6.83
C ARG A 33 -0.71 -4.31 6.12
N GLY A 34 0.45 -4.38 5.49
CA GLY A 34 0.90 -5.61 4.84
C GLY A 34 2.31 -5.56 4.28
N LEU A 35 2.68 -6.62 3.57
CA LEU A 35 3.97 -6.79 2.90
C LEU A 35 3.74 -6.91 1.40
N ASN A 36 4.13 -5.87 0.68
CA ASN A 36 3.98 -5.79 -0.76
C ASN A 36 4.69 -6.95 -1.45
N GLN A 37 3.97 -7.58 -2.38
CA GLN A 37 4.48 -8.63 -3.27
C GLN A 37 4.67 -8.04 -4.67
N GLY A 38 5.59 -8.59 -5.46
CA GLY A 38 5.91 -8.07 -6.81
C GLY A 38 4.76 -8.11 -7.83
N LYS A 39 3.61 -8.72 -7.50
CA LYS A 39 2.42 -8.84 -8.38
C LYS A 39 1.21 -8.01 -7.92
N GLY A 40 1.36 -7.15 -6.90
CA GLY A 40 0.26 -6.32 -6.39
C GLY A 40 -0.09 -5.14 -7.31
N ASN A 41 -1.25 -4.53 -7.10
CA ASN A 41 -1.62 -3.28 -7.78
C ASN A 41 -0.69 -2.15 -7.31
N PRO A 42 0.12 -1.52 -8.21
CA PRO A 42 1.06 -0.46 -7.81
C PRO A 42 0.37 0.79 -7.27
N LEU A 43 -0.93 0.98 -7.50
CA LEU A 43 -1.72 2.07 -6.95
C LEU A 43 -2.35 1.75 -5.58
N LEU A 44 -2.05 0.58 -5.01
CA LEU A 44 -2.56 0.13 -3.71
C LEU A 44 -1.43 -0.49 -2.88
N ILE A 45 -0.28 0.17 -2.84
CA ILE A 45 0.87 -0.29 -2.06
C ILE A 45 0.55 -0.16 -0.57
N GLU A 46 0.65 -1.29 0.13
CA GLU A 46 0.46 -1.43 1.57
C GLU A 46 1.62 -0.78 2.32
N ARG A 47 1.36 -0.30 3.54
CA ARG A 47 2.37 0.33 4.39
C ARG A 47 2.39 -0.29 5.77
N MET A 48 3.58 -0.27 6.37
CA MET A 48 3.75 -0.47 7.80
C MET A 48 3.87 0.88 8.47
N GLY A 49 3.19 1.08 9.59
CA GLY A 49 3.51 2.20 10.49
C GLY A 49 4.95 2.05 10.98
N ALA A 50 5.76 3.10 10.87
CA ALA A 50 7.08 3.13 11.47
C ALA A 50 6.90 3.30 12.99
N PRO A 51 7.33 2.35 13.84
CA PRO A 51 7.29 2.55 15.27
C PRO A 51 8.33 3.60 15.66
N ASP A 52 7.98 4.51 16.58
CA ASP A 52 8.91 5.51 17.17
C ASP A 52 9.89 4.88 18.19
N THR A 53 10.15 3.58 18.08
CA THR A 53 10.93 2.78 19.05
C THR A 53 12.16 2.14 18.39
N GLY A 54 12.89 1.31 19.14
CA GLY A 54 14.14 0.72 18.68
C GLY A 54 13.98 -0.29 17.53
N VAL A 55 15.09 -0.58 16.85
CA VAL A 55 15.16 -1.53 15.71
C VAL A 55 14.58 -2.92 16.02
N ALA A 56 14.64 -3.35 17.28
CA ALA A 56 14.06 -4.63 17.71
C ALA A 56 12.53 -4.68 17.51
N ASP A 57 11.83 -3.58 17.76
CA ASP A 57 10.38 -3.52 17.57
C ASP A 57 10.01 -3.44 16.10
N LEU A 58 10.77 -2.70 15.28
CA LEU A 58 10.61 -2.73 13.82
C LEU A 58 10.72 -4.16 13.28
N LYS A 59 11.74 -4.92 13.70
CA LYS A 59 11.91 -6.33 13.33
C LYS A 59 10.72 -7.18 13.77
N ARG A 60 10.20 -6.94 14.98
CA ARG A 60 9.01 -7.64 15.50
C ARG A 60 7.79 -7.33 14.63
N CYS A 61 7.54 -6.07 14.30
CA CYS A 61 6.44 -5.65 13.44
C CYS A 61 6.49 -6.30 12.04
N ILE A 62 7.68 -6.37 11.42
CA ILE A 62 7.87 -7.06 10.15
C ILE A 62 7.54 -8.55 10.28
N ALA A 63 8.08 -9.22 11.29
CA ALA A 63 7.85 -10.64 11.52
C ALA A 63 6.37 -10.95 11.80
N ASP A 64 5.67 -10.08 12.52
CA ASP A 64 4.24 -10.23 12.80
C ASP A 64 3.39 -10.11 11.53
N ILE A 65 3.70 -9.17 10.64
CA ILE A 65 2.99 -9.04 9.36
C ILE A 65 3.25 -10.28 8.50
N ALA A 66 4.50 -10.72 8.40
CA ALA A 66 4.88 -11.91 7.62
C ALA A 66 4.16 -13.17 8.11
N ARG A 67 4.02 -13.35 9.43
CA ARG A 67 3.28 -14.47 10.04
C ARG A 67 1.77 -14.38 9.86
N SER A 68 1.21 -13.16 9.83
CA SER A 68 -0.24 -12.96 9.76
C SER A 68 -0.84 -13.35 8.40
N GLY A 69 -0.01 -13.56 7.37
CA GLY A 69 -0.37 -14.30 6.17
C GLY A 69 -1.59 -13.77 5.40
N LYS A 70 -2.04 -12.53 5.63
CA LYS A 70 -3.06 -11.94 4.77
C LYS A 70 -2.43 -11.78 3.38
N PRO A 71 -2.95 -12.46 2.34
CA PRO A 71 -2.58 -12.10 0.99
C PRO A 71 -2.88 -10.61 0.82
N GLY A 72 -1.93 -9.87 0.28
CA GLY A 72 -2.09 -8.43 0.05
C GLY A 72 -3.42 -8.19 -0.65
N SER A 73 -4.17 -7.19 -0.19
CA SER A 73 -5.54 -6.93 -0.65
C SER A 73 -5.52 -6.43 -2.10
N ALA A 74 -5.34 -7.35 -3.05
CA ALA A 74 -5.55 -7.11 -4.46
C ALA A 74 -7.06 -6.91 -4.65
N THR A 75 -7.51 -5.67 -4.50
CA THR A 75 -8.81 -5.29 -5.03
C THR A 75 -8.63 -5.35 -6.55
N GLU A 76 -9.15 -6.41 -7.18
CA GLU A 76 -9.19 -6.54 -8.63
C GLU A 76 -9.80 -5.26 -9.20
N VAL A 77 -9.04 -4.56 -10.04
CA VAL A 77 -9.56 -3.47 -10.84
C VAL A 77 -10.30 -4.14 -12.00
N PRO A 78 -11.63 -3.97 -12.14
CA PRO A 78 -12.35 -4.61 -13.22
C PRO A 78 -11.85 -4.04 -14.56
N SER A 79 -11.39 -4.91 -15.44
CA SER A 79 -11.04 -4.56 -16.81
C SER A 79 -12.29 -3.99 -17.51
N SER A 80 -12.19 -2.75 -17.99
CA SER A 80 -13.12 -2.16 -18.96
C SER A 80 -12.61 -2.41 -20.38
#